data_AF-A0A2X2V5J3-F1
#
_entry.id   AF-A0A2X2V5J3-F1
#
_cell.length_a   1.000
_cell.length_b   1.000
_cell.length_c   1.000
_cell.angle_alpha   90.00
_cell.angle_beta   90.00
_cell.angle_gamma   90.00
#
_symmetry.space_group_name_H-M   'P 1'
#
loop_
_entity.id
_entity.type
_entity.pdbx_description
1 polymer ?
#
loop_
_entity_poly.entity_id
_entity_poly.type
_entity_poly.pdbx_seq_one_letter_code
_entity_poly.pdbx_strand_id
1 'polypeptide(L)'
;MGYRYSTSGYFTLADTAYSRMSGYRVETQDGAIQVKPKFTDYYNLAYNKRGRVQLSLTQQLGRTTTLYLSGSHQTYWNSSSADEQMQVGLNTAVDDINWTVSYSLTKNAWQDGRDQMLALNVNIPFSHWLRSDSKSAWRNANASYSASHDLNGRMTNLAGLYGTLLEDNNLSYSVQTGYAGGGHGNSSSTGYAALNYRGGYGNANVGYSRSDGMKQVYYGASGGVLAHADGVTFSQPLNSTVVLVKAPGAGDVKVENQTGVRTDWRGYAVLPYASDYRENRIALDTNTLADNVDLQDAVANVVPTHGAVVRAEFKPQVGVKMLLTLTHNGKPVPFGAVVTAEGLPVSSIVADGGQVYLSGMPLVGKVLAKWGDGPGASCVADYRLGEESQKQMLSSLSALCR
;
A
#
# COMPACT_ATOMS: atom_id res chain seq x y z
N MET A 1 5.95 -14.48 -29.33
CA MET A 1 7.21 -15.21 -29.62
C MET A 1 8.26 -14.18 -29.97
N GLY A 2 9.47 -14.28 -29.39
CA GLY A 2 10.59 -13.40 -29.70
C GLY A 2 11.82 -14.22 -30.04
N TYR A 3 12.58 -13.80 -31.05
CA TYR A 3 13.85 -14.42 -31.44
C TYR A 3 14.93 -13.33 -31.52
N ARG A 4 16.08 -13.58 -30.90
CA ARG A 4 17.26 -12.72 -31.01
C ARG A 4 18.45 -13.55 -31.44
N TYR A 5 19.12 -13.11 -32.49
CA TYR A 5 20.35 -13.70 -32.98
C TYR A 5 21.47 -12.66 -32.85
N SER A 6 22.63 -13.10 -32.34
CA SER A 6 23.84 -12.29 -32.24
C SER A 6 24.94 -12.95 -33.06
N THR A 7 25.51 -12.21 -34.01
CA THR A 7 26.67 -12.64 -34.79
C THR A 7 27.86 -12.89 -33.86
N SER A 8 28.79 -13.76 -34.26
CA SER A 8 29.94 -14.15 -33.43
C SER A 8 30.83 -12.98 -32.98
N GLY A 9 30.86 -11.88 -33.73
CA GLY A 9 31.58 -10.64 -33.37
C GLY A 9 30.75 -9.55 -32.69
N TYR A 10 29.49 -9.81 -32.33
CA TYR A 10 28.65 -8.82 -31.66
C TYR A 10 28.85 -8.87 -30.14
N PHE A 11 29.21 -7.72 -29.57
CA PHE A 11 29.39 -7.51 -28.14
C PHE A 11 28.54 -6.31 -27.71
N THR A 12 27.83 -6.43 -26.60
CA THR A 12 27.13 -5.29 -26.00
C THR A 12 28.13 -4.34 -25.34
N LEU A 13 27.71 -3.11 -25.05
CA LEU A 13 28.55 -2.13 -24.34
C LEU A 13 29.07 -2.68 -22.99
N ALA A 14 28.27 -3.50 -22.31
CA ALA A 14 28.67 -4.18 -21.08
C ALA A 14 29.73 -5.27 -21.35
N ASP A 15 29.64 -5.99 -22.48
CA ASP A 15 30.63 -7.00 -22.85
C ASP A 15 31.99 -6.38 -23.21
N THR A 16 32.00 -5.16 -23.77
CA THR A 16 33.23 -4.44 -24.10
C THR A 16 33.92 -3.79 -22.89
N ALA A 17 33.22 -3.67 -21.75
CA ALA A 17 33.81 -3.14 -20.52
C ALA A 17 34.77 -4.14 -19.84
N TYR A 18 34.79 -5.40 -20.29
CA TYR A 18 35.73 -6.40 -19.78
C TYR A 18 37.11 -6.26 -20.43
N SER A 19 38.15 -6.06 -19.62
CA SER A 19 39.54 -5.89 -20.08
C SER A 19 40.20 -7.18 -20.60
N ARG A 20 39.54 -8.33 -20.46
CA ARG A 20 40.05 -9.65 -20.87
C ARG A 20 38.96 -10.48 -21.54
N MET A 21 39.36 -11.40 -22.42
CA MET A 21 38.45 -12.33 -23.12
C MET A 21 37.84 -13.39 -22.20
N SER A 22 38.45 -13.69 -21.06
CA SER A 22 37.85 -14.49 -19.99
C SER A 22 38.41 -14.09 -18.64
N GLY A 23 37.62 -14.26 -17.59
CA GLY A 23 38.05 -13.93 -16.23
C GLY A 23 36.91 -13.92 -15.23
N TYR A 24 37.25 -13.53 -14.00
CA TYR A 24 36.28 -13.25 -12.96
C TYR A 24 36.01 -11.74 -12.92
N ARG A 25 34.84 -11.31 -12.45
CA ARG A 25 34.58 -9.88 -12.19
C ARG A 25 35.59 -9.37 -11.16
N VAL A 26 36.40 -8.37 -11.53
CA VAL A 26 37.31 -7.67 -10.62
C VAL A 26 37.27 -6.18 -10.95
N GLU A 27 36.84 -5.35 -9.99
CA GLU A 27 37.16 -3.93 -9.96
C GLU A 27 37.60 -3.57 -8.54
N THR A 28 38.85 -3.11 -8.40
CA THR A 28 39.33 -2.34 -7.25
C THR A 28 40.27 -1.25 -7.77
N GLN A 29 40.12 -0.02 -7.25
CA GLN A 29 41.01 1.11 -7.57
C GLN A 29 42.40 1.01 -6.90
N ASP A 30 42.59 0.06 -5.97
CA ASP A 30 43.74 0.03 -5.04
C ASP A 30 44.70 -1.18 -5.21
N GLY A 31 44.77 -1.80 -6.38
CA GLY A 31 45.74 -2.86 -6.68
C GLY A 31 45.24 -4.30 -6.46
N ALA A 32 46.13 -5.27 -6.72
CA ALA A 32 45.78 -6.68 -6.91
C ALA A 32 45.42 -7.40 -5.61
N ILE A 33 44.15 -7.78 -5.45
CA ILE A 33 43.66 -8.65 -4.37
C ILE A 33 43.35 -10.04 -4.93
N GLN A 34 43.82 -11.10 -4.28
CA GLN A 34 43.41 -12.47 -4.62
C GLN A 34 41.97 -12.72 -4.15
N VAL A 35 41.04 -12.70 -5.09
CA VAL A 35 39.63 -13.03 -4.86
C VAL A 35 39.45 -14.55 -4.97
N LYS A 36 39.01 -15.23 -3.90
CA LYS A 36 38.49 -16.61 -4.01
C LYS A 36 37.28 -16.57 -4.97
N PRO A 37 37.34 -17.22 -6.15
CA PRO A 37 36.29 -17.09 -7.15
C PRO A 37 34.99 -17.75 -6.68
N LYS A 38 33.87 -17.03 -6.79
CA LYS A 38 32.53 -17.64 -6.81
C LYS A 38 32.30 -18.19 -8.22
N PHE A 39 31.83 -19.42 -8.34
CA PHE A 39 31.60 -20.09 -9.63
C PHE A 39 30.68 -19.29 -10.57
N THR A 40 29.81 -18.46 -10.01
CA THR A 40 28.85 -17.59 -10.72
C THR A 40 29.47 -16.37 -11.40
N ASP A 41 30.74 -16.02 -11.12
CA ASP A 41 31.37 -14.77 -11.58
C ASP A 41 32.36 -14.95 -12.74
N TYR A 42 32.45 -16.15 -13.32
CA TYR A 42 33.29 -16.43 -14.49
C TYR A 42 32.58 -15.99 -15.78
N TYR A 43 33.19 -15.07 -16.54
CA TYR A 43 32.75 -14.70 -17.88
C TYR A 43 33.81 -15.13 -18.90
N ASN A 44 33.36 -15.62 -20.06
CA ASN A 44 34.25 -15.98 -21.15
C ASN A 44 33.60 -15.56 -22.48
N LEU A 45 34.14 -14.50 -23.08
CA LEU A 45 33.70 -13.93 -24.35
C LEU A 45 33.95 -14.87 -25.54
N ALA A 46 34.73 -15.95 -25.37
CA ALA A 46 34.85 -17.03 -26.35
C ALA A 46 33.56 -17.86 -26.50
N TYR A 47 32.71 -17.86 -25.46
CA TYR A 47 31.38 -18.47 -25.46
C TYR A 47 30.30 -17.39 -25.38
N ASN A 48 30.36 -16.40 -26.27
CA ASN A 48 29.32 -15.38 -26.34
C ASN A 48 27.99 -15.97 -26.82
N LYS A 49 26.92 -15.29 -26.43
CA LYS A 49 25.53 -15.68 -26.72
C LYS A 49 25.28 -15.70 -28.23
N ARG A 50 24.82 -16.83 -28.77
CA ARG A 50 24.58 -17.03 -30.22
C ARG A 50 23.15 -16.72 -30.61
N GLY A 51 22.19 -17.46 -30.05
CA GLY A 51 20.78 -17.31 -30.40
C GLY A 51 19.89 -17.58 -29.21
N ARG A 52 18.87 -16.73 -29.04
CA ARG A 52 17.83 -16.83 -28.01
C ARG A 52 16.47 -16.96 -28.65
N VAL A 53 15.74 -18.01 -28.32
CA VAL A 53 14.30 -18.13 -28.57
C VAL A 53 13.58 -17.87 -27.26
N GLN A 54 12.52 -17.06 -27.29
CA GLN A 54 11.61 -16.84 -26.17
C GLN A 54 10.16 -17.07 -26.61
N LEU A 55 9.43 -17.84 -25.83
CA LEU A 55 8.02 -18.12 -26.02
C LEU A 55 7.26 -17.71 -24.76
N SER A 56 6.13 -17.05 -24.95
CA SER A 56 5.12 -16.81 -23.92
C SER A 56 3.76 -16.88 -24.60
N LEU A 57 2.92 -17.80 -24.13
CA LEU A 57 1.60 -18.08 -24.64
C LEU A 57 0.65 -18.20 -23.44
N THR A 58 -0.49 -17.54 -23.53
CA THR A 58 -1.57 -17.68 -22.57
C THR A 58 -2.84 -17.98 -23.34
N GLN A 59 -3.48 -19.09 -23.01
CA GLN A 59 -4.69 -19.57 -23.66
C GLN A 59 -5.78 -19.72 -22.61
N GLN A 60 -6.88 -18.98 -22.80
CA GLN A 60 -8.08 -19.17 -22.00
C GLN A 60 -8.77 -20.47 -22.45
N LEU A 61 -9.12 -21.33 -21.49
CA LEU A 61 -9.82 -22.59 -21.70
C LEU A 61 -11.18 -22.50 -20.98
N GLY A 62 -12.22 -22.11 -21.73
CA GLY A 62 -13.55 -21.86 -21.17
C GLY A 62 -13.59 -20.60 -20.29
N ARG A 63 -14.45 -20.59 -19.26
CA ARG A 63 -14.68 -19.40 -18.41
C ARG A 63 -13.75 -19.32 -17.20
N THR A 64 -13.31 -20.47 -16.70
CA THR A 64 -12.68 -20.60 -15.37
C THR A 64 -11.22 -21.00 -15.42
N THR A 65 -10.71 -21.46 -16.57
CA THR A 65 -9.36 -22.03 -16.69
C THR A 65 -8.50 -21.21 -17.63
N THR A 66 -7.24 -21.01 -17.27
CA THR A 66 -6.21 -20.38 -18.08
C THR A 66 -4.97 -21.26 -18.11
N LEU A 67 -4.53 -21.64 -19.30
CA LEU A 67 -3.27 -22.31 -19.55
C LEU A 67 -2.21 -21.26 -19.89
N TYR A 68 -1.05 -21.30 -19.25
CA TYR A 68 0.11 -20.51 -19.62
C TYR A 68 1.31 -21.40 -19.92
N LEU A 69 2.07 -21.00 -20.93
CA LEU A 69 3.33 -21.61 -21.36
C LEU A 69 4.33 -20.50 -21.57
N SER A 70 5.45 -20.53 -20.85
CA SER A 70 6.58 -19.65 -21.08
C SER A 70 7.86 -20.46 -21.16
N GLY A 71 8.85 -19.97 -21.90
CA GLY A 71 10.13 -20.65 -22.00
C GLY A 71 11.16 -19.88 -22.81
N SER A 72 12.42 -20.24 -22.62
CA SER A 72 13.51 -19.74 -23.44
C SER A 72 14.58 -20.79 -23.67
N HIS A 73 15.19 -20.72 -24.85
CA HIS A 73 16.30 -21.57 -25.25
C HIS A 73 17.44 -20.68 -25.76
N GLN A 74 18.60 -20.79 -25.14
CA GLN A 74 19.76 -19.93 -25.35
C GLN A 74 20.97 -20.77 -25.76
N THR A 75 21.53 -20.49 -26.92
CA THR A 75 22.76 -21.14 -27.42
C THR A 75 23.95 -20.21 -27.30
N TYR A 76 25.15 -20.81 -27.29
CA TYR A 76 26.42 -20.10 -27.21
C TYR A 76 27.28 -20.43 -28.44
N TRP A 77 28.15 -19.49 -28.84
CA TRP A 77 29.18 -19.80 -29.84
C TRP A 77 30.26 -20.67 -29.21
N ASN A 78 30.95 -21.47 -30.03
CA ASN A 78 32.04 -22.36 -29.61
C ASN A 78 31.69 -23.43 -28.56
N SER A 79 30.41 -23.60 -28.20
CA SER A 79 29.93 -24.66 -27.32
C SER A 79 28.62 -25.25 -27.86
N SER A 80 28.42 -26.54 -27.64
CA SER A 80 27.13 -27.21 -27.87
C SER A 80 26.17 -27.07 -26.69
N SER A 81 26.62 -26.53 -25.56
CA SER A 81 25.79 -26.31 -24.37
C SER A 81 24.75 -25.20 -24.61
N ALA A 82 23.61 -25.33 -23.94
CA ALA A 82 22.50 -24.38 -24.02
C ALA A 82 21.86 -24.16 -22.66
N ASP A 83 21.35 -22.95 -22.42
CA ASP A 83 20.42 -22.73 -21.31
C ASP A 83 19.00 -23.00 -21.80
N GLU A 84 18.28 -23.81 -21.04
CA GLU A 84 16.91 -24.20 -21.32
C GLU A 84 16.05 -23.85 -20.11
N GLN A 85 15.00 -23.08 -20.35
CA GLN A 85 14.00 -22.75 -19.34
C GLN A 85 12.62 -22.96 -19.93
N MET A 86 11.74 -23.64 -19.20
CA MET A 86 10.36 -23.85 -19.60
C MET A 86 9.47 -23.88 -18.37
N GLN A 87 8.33 -23.23 -18.46
CA GLN A 87 7.30 -23.23 -17.43
C GLN A 87 5.95 -23.41 -18.10
N VAL A 88 5.20 -24.41 -17.64
CA VAL A 88 3.84 -24.68 -18.07
C VAL A 88 2.98 -24.63 -16.83
N GLY A 89 1.83 -23.98 -16.88
CA GLY A 89 0.89 -24.08 -15.77
C GLY A 89 -0.54 -23.86 -16.19
N LEU A 90 -1.42 -24.43 -15.39
CA LEU A 90 -2.86 -24.36 -15.54
C LEU A 90 -3.41 -23.74 -14.26
N ASN A 91 -4.07 -22.61 -14.41
CA ASN A 91 -4.77 -21.94 -13.33
C ASN A 91 -6.28 -22.10 -13.55
N THR A 92 -7.00 -22.58 -12.54
CA THR A 92 -8.45 -22.77 -12.56
C THR A 92 -9.08 -22.10 -11.36
N ALA A 93 -10.04 -21.21 -11.58
CA ALA A 93 -10.88 -20.65 -10.54
C ALA A 93 -12.25 -21.35 -10.53
N VAL A 94 -12.55 -22.11 -9.47
CA VAL A 94 -13.85 -22.72 -9.25
C VAL A 94 -14.51 -22.01 -8.08
N ASP A 95 -15.58 -21.28 -8.36
CA ASP A 95 -16.20 -20.32 -7.44
C ASP A 95 -15.13 -19.36 -6.89
N ASP A 96 -14.91 -19.34 -5.57
CA ASP A 96 -13.90 -18.51 -4.93
C ASP A 96 -12.54 -19.19 -4.78
N ILE A 97 -12.44 -20.49 -5.11
CA ILE A 97 -11.24 -21.30 -4.89
C ILE A 97 -10.35 -21.27 -6.13
N ASN A 98 -9.09 -20.89 -5.93
CA ASN A 98 -8.10 -20.87 -6.99
C ASN A 98 -7.16 -22.10 -6.90
N TRP A 99 -7.07 -22.85 -8.00
CA TRP A 99 -6.21 -24.02 -8.14
C TRP A 99 -5.17 -23.73 -9.21
N THR A 100 -3.89 -23.90 -8.88
CA THR A 100 -2.79 -23.75 -9.83
C THR A 100 -1.94 -25.00 -9.84
N VAL A 101 -1.79 -25.61 -11.02
CA VAL A 101 -0.82 -26.68 -11.27
C VAL A 101 0.25 -26.11 -12.19
N SER A 102 1.51 -26.23 -11.84
CA SER A 102 2.61 -25.76 -12.67
C SER A 102 3.75 -26.77 -12.72
N TYR A 103 4.44 -26.77 -13.85
CA TYR A 103 5.63 -27.54 -14.12
C TYR A 103 6.70 -26.57 -14.60
N SER A 104 7.87 -26.56 -13.95
CA SER A 104 9.03 -25.80 -14.38
C SER A 104 10.21 -26.70 -14.66
N LEU A 105 11.02 -26.24 -15.61
CA LEU A 105 12.23 -26.89 -16.07
C LEU A 105 13.31 -25.83 -16.23
N THR A 106 14.46 -26.05 -15.60
CA THR A 106 15.64 -25.19 -15.77
C THR A 106 16.88 -26.05 -15.93
N LYS A 107 17.65 -25.80 -16.99
CA LYS A 107 18.93 -26.42 -17.27
C LYS A 107 19.91 -25.34 -17.70
N ASN A 108 21.03 -25.25 -17.02
CA ASN A 108 22.07 -24.27 -17.31
C ASN A 108 23.16 -24.90 -18.18
N ALA A 109 23.74 -24.12 -19.09
CA ALA A 109 24.77 -24.58 -20.02
C ALA A 109 26.07 -25.07 -19.33
N TRP A 110 26.32 -24.56 -18.12
CA TRP A 110 27.56 -24.76 -17.36
C TRP A 110 27.39 -25.63 -16.11
N GLN A 111 26.20 -26.23 -15.93
CA GLN A 111 25.92 -27.16 -14.84
C GLN A 111 25.32 -28.43 -15.42
N ASP A 112 25.86 -29.57 -14.97
CA ASP A 112 25.26 -30.85 -15.30
C ASP A 112 24.00 -31.07 -14.46
N GLY A 113 22.98 -31.61 -15.10
CA GLY A 113 21.69 -31.87 -14.47
C GLY A 113 20.59 -30.94 -14.99
N ARG A 114 19.37 -31.30 -14.62
CA ARG A 114 18.16 -30.60 -15.04
C ARG A 114 17.27 -30.48 -13.82
N ASP A 115 17.04 -29.25 -13.41
CA ASP A 115 16.19 -28.96 -12.28
C ASP A 115 14.74 -28.91 -12.78
N GLN A 116 13.90 -29.69 -12.14
CA GLN A 116 12.49 -29.81 -12.48
C GLN A 116 11.66 -29.58 -11.23
N MET A 117 10.47 -29.01 -11.39
CA MET A 117 9.53 -28.89 -10.29
C MET A 117 8.12 -29.04 -10.81
N LEU A 118 7.36 -29.98 -10.25
CA LEU A 118 5.92 -30.02 -10.38
C LEU A 118 5.33 -29.44 -9.10
N ALA A 119 4.47 -28.44 -9.21
CA ALA A 119 3.84 -27.77 -8.08
C ALA A 119 2.32 -27.72 -8.24
N LEU A 120 1.62 -27.90 -7.13
CA LEU A 120 0.19 -27.70 -6.96
C LEU A 120 0.01 -26.64 -5.86
N ASN A 121 -0.86 -25.66 -6.10
CA ASN A 121 -1.26 -24.66 -5.12
C ASN A 121 -2.79 -24.53 -5.14
N VAL A 122 -3.39 -24.49 -3.95
CA VAL A 122 -4.82 -24.34 -3.73
C VAL A 122 -4.99 -23.19 -2.74
N ASN A 123 -5.79 -22.19 -3.12
CA ASN A 123 -6.11 -21.04 -2.27
C ASN A 123 -7.62 -20.93 -2.08
N ILE A 124 -8.05 -20.95 -0.82
CA ILE A 124 -9.45 -20.95 -0.40
C ILE A 124 -9.70 -19.70 0.45
N PRO A 125 -10.30 -18.63 -0.10
CA PRO A 125 -10.72 -17.48 0.67
C PRO A 125 -11.97 -17.80 1.51
N PHE A 126 -12.01 -17.36 2.77
CA PHE A 126 -13.19 -17.51 3.61
C PHE A 126 -14.20 -16.36 3.47
N SER A 127 -13.88 -15.34 2.66
CA SER A 127 -14.69 -14.12 2.52
C SER A 127 -16.12 -14.38 2.06
N HIS A 128 -16.32 -15.35 1.16
CA HIS A 128 -17.63 -15.73 0.60
C HIS A 128 -18.29 -16.91 1.32
N TRP A 129 -17.59 -17.54 2.27
CA TRP A 129 -18.11 -18.64 3.08
C TRP A 129 -18.87 -18.14 4.32
N LEU A 130 -18.72 -16.84 4.61
CA LEU A 130 -19.44 -16.10 5.62
C LEU A 130 -20.41 -15.13 4.95
N ARG A 131 -21.42 -14.67 5.69
CA ARG A 131 -22.29 -13.59 5.19
C ARG A 131 -21.47 -12.35 4.84
N SER A 132 -21.88 -11.64 3.82
CA SER A 132 -21.20 -10.44 3.32
C SER A 132 -21.07 -9.32 4.36
N ASP A 133 -21.98 -9.26 5.34
CA ASP A 133 -22.04 -8.30 6.45
C ASP A 133 -21.36 -8.80 7.74
N SER A 134 -20.71 -9.96 7.69
CA SER A 134 -20.03 -10.52 8.86
C SER A 134 -18.88 -9.64 9.33
N LYS A 135 -18.90 -9.27 10.61
CA LYS A 135 -17.81 -8.55 11.30
C LYS A 135 -16.68 -9.47 11.78
N SER A 136 -16.74 -10.75 11.44
CA SER A 136 -15.73 -11.73 11.86
C SER A 136 -14.41 -11.53 11.13
N ALA A 137 -13.29 -11.54 11.86
CA ALA A 137 -11.94 -11.46 11.28
C ALA A 137 -11.66 -12.58 10.27
N TRP A 138 -12.35 -13.72 10.39
CA TRP A 138 -12.25 -14.84 9.45
C TRP A 138 -12.65 -14.48 8.02
N ARG A 139 -13.44 -13.42 7.81
CA ARG A 139 -13.80 -12.94 6.47
C ARG A 139 -12.57 -12.45 5.68
N ASN A 140 -11.54 -11.98 6.37
CA ASN A 140 -10.29 -11.49 5.76
C ASN A 140 -9.17 -12.55 5.81
N ALA A 141 -9.53 -13.81 6.06
CA ALA A 141 -8.60 -14.92 6.13
C ALA A 141 -8.73 -15.85 4.90
N ASN A 142 -7.60 -16.46 4.53
CA ASN A 142 -7.46 -17.39 3.43
C ASN A 142 -6.74 -18.64 3.93
N ALA A 143 -7.17 -19.81 3.49
CA ALA A 143 -6.42 -21.05 3.62
C ALA A 143 -5.63 -21.30 2.33
N SER A 144 -4.40 -21.76 2.47
CA SER A 144 -3.54 -22.17 1.37
C SER A 144 -2.99 -23.56 1.61
N TYR A 145 -2.97 -24.35 0.55
CA TYR A 145 -2.28 -25.62 0.50
C TYR A 145 -1.39 -25.65 -0.73
N SER A 146 -0.15 -26.08 -0.57
CA SER A 146 0.77 -26.26 -1.69
C SER A 146 1.56 -27.54 -1.54
N ALA A 147 1.77 -28.22 -2.66
CA ALA A 147 2.58 -29.41 -2.75
C ALA A 147 3.54 -29.25 -3.93
N SER A 148 4.79 -29.64 -3.77
CA SER A 148 5.76 -29.61 -4.86
C SER A 148 6.68 -30.81 -4.83
N HIS A 149 7.08 -31.27 -6.01
CA HIS A 149 7.91 -32.45 -6.22
C HIS A 149 8.96 -32.15 -7.28
N ASP A 150 10.24 -32.38 -6.96
CA ASP A 150 11.37 -32.04 -7.85
C ASP A 150 11.59 -33.06 -8.98
N LEU A 151 10.75 -34.11 -9.04
CA LEU A 151 10.89 -35.27 -9.95
C LEU A 151 12.22 -36.04 -9.78
N ASN A 152 13.01 -35.72 -8.76
CA ASN A 152 14.22 -36.41 -8.33
C ASN A 152 14.06 -37.02 -6.92
N GLY A 153 12.82 -37.12 -6.45
CA GLY A 153 12.41 -37.83 -5.24
C GLY A 153 12.14 -36.94 -4.03
N ARG A 154 12.41 -35.64 -4.08
CA ARG A 154 12.08 -34.70 -2.99
C ARG A 154 10.66 -34.16 -3.16
N MET A 155 9.86 -34.30 -2.12
CA MET A 155 8.50 -33.79 -2.03
C MET A 155 8.36 -32.84 -0.85
N THR A 156 7.65 -31.74 -1.04
CA THR A 156 7.35 -30.78 0.01
C THR A 156 5.88 -30.42 0.00
N ASN A 157 5.22 -30.49 1.15
CA ASN A 157 3.83 -30.10 1.33
C ASN A 157 3.73 -29.02 2.40
N LEU A 158 2.93 -27.99 2.17
CA LEU A 158 2.76 -26.86 3.06
C LEU A 158 1.29 -26.48 3.13
N ALA A 159 0.73 -26.43 4.33
CA ALA A 159 -0.61 -25.95 4.61
C ALA A 159 -0.54 -24.72 5.50
N GLY A 160 -1.41 -23.74 5.31
CA GLY A 160 -1.43 -22.59 6.19
C GLY A 160 -2.58 -21.63 6.00
N LEU A 161 -2.64 -20.67 6.90
CA LEU A 161 -3.66 -19.64 7.00
C LEU A 161 -2.98 -18.27 6.98
N TYR A 162 -3.51 -17.35 6.20
CA TYR A 162 -3.02 -15.98 6.14
C TYR A 162 -4.16 -15.00 5.93
N GLY A 163 -4.01 -13.76 6.38
CA GLY A 163 -5.07 -12.76 6.32
C GLY A 163 -4.67 -11.43 6.92
N THR A 164 -5.66 -10.56 7.12
CA THR A 164 -5.49 -9.26 7.79
C THR A 164 -6.33 -9.15 9.05
N LEU A 165 -5.82 -8.41 10.03
CA LEU A 165 -6.42 -8.11 11.33
C LEU A 165 -6.42 -6.59 11.56
N LEU A 166 -7.09 -6.18 12.65
CA LEU A 166 -7.35 -4.79 13.06
C LEU A 166 -8.40 -4.09 12.18
N GLU A 167 -8.93 -2.99 12.68
CA GLU A 167 -10.04 -2.25 12.04
C GLU A 167 -9.68 -1.75 10.63
N ASP A 168 -8.42 -1.38 10.41
CA ASP A 168 -7.92 -0.91 9.12
C ASP A 168 -7.22 -2.01 8.29
N ASN A 169 -7.32 -3.28 8.69
CA ASN A 169 -6.64 -4.39 8.01
C ASN A 169 -5.11 -4.20 7.88
N ASN A 170 -4.51 -3.43 8.78
CA ASN A 170 -3.13 -3.01 8.70
C ASN A 170 -2.15 -3.95 9.40
N LEU A 171 -2.64 -5.04 10.02
CA LEU A 171 -1.83 -6.15 10.50
C LEU A 171 -2.07 -7.39 9.64
N SER A 172 -1.12 -7.74 8.77
CA SER A 172 -1.15 -9.00 8.03
C SER A 172 -0.50 -10.12 8.85
N TYR A 173 -1.09 -11.30 8.84
CA TYR A 173 -0.52 -12.50 9.46
C TYR A 173 -0.43 -13.64 8.44
N SER A 174 0.54 -14.53 8.65
CA SER A 174 0.68 -15.77 7.90
C SER A 174 1.22 -16.85 8.83
N VAL A 175 0.55 -18.00 8.88
CA VAL A 175 0.98 -19.17 9.66
C VAL A 175 0.89 -20.39 8.76
N GLN A 176 2.01 -21.04 8.53
CA GLN A 176 2.15 -22.16 7.61
C GLN A 176 2.97 -23.26 8.27
N THR A 177 2.57 -24.50 8.05
CA THR A 177 3.29 -25.69 8.53
C THR A 177 3.30 -26.73 7.43
N GLY A 178 4.36 -27.52 7.40
CA GLY A 178 4.61 -28.42 6.30
C GLY A 178 5.65 -29.46 6.60
N TYR A 179 5.89 -30.28 5.59
CA TYR A 179 6.83 -31.36 5.63
C TYR A 179 7.56 -31.45 4.29
N ALA A 180 8.88 -31.51 4.35
CA ALA A 180 9.75 -31.69 3.22
C ALA A 180 10.57 -32.97 3.42
N GLY A 181 10.50 -33.91 2.49
CA GLY A 181 11.24 -35.17 2.58
C GLY A 181 11.49 -35.83 1.24
N GLY A 182 12.38 -36.82 1.23
CA GLY A 182 12.78 -37.54 0.02
C GLY A 182 13.95 -36.89 -0.74
N GLY A 183 14.40 -37.55 -1.80
CA GLY A 183 15.62 -37.21 -2.53
C GLY A 183 16.89 -37.61 -1.73
N HIS A 184 17.94 -36.80 -1.81
CA HIS A 184 19.23 -37.04 -1.15
C HIS A 184 19.30 -36.50 0.30
N GLY A 185 18.18 -36.04 0.88
CA GLY A 185 18.16 -35.35 2.17
C GLY A 185 17.24 -36.01 3.21
N ASN A 186 17.48 -35.67 4.48
CA ASN A 186 16.60 -36.05 5.58
C ASN A 186 15.22 -35.40 5.45
N SER A 187 14.20 -36.11 5.93
CA SER A 187 12.88 -35.55 6.09
C SER A 187 12.83 -34.56 7.24
N SER A 188 12.08 -33.48 7.04
CA SER A 188 12.06 -32.33 7.93
C SER A 188 10.67 -31.71 7.99
N SER A 189 10.24 -31.33 9.18
CA SER A 189 9.08 -30.46 9.33
C SER A 189 9.49 -29.00 9.15
N THR A 190 8.65 -28.25 8.45
CA THR A 190 8.84 -26.82 8.22
C THR A 190 7.70 -26.06 8.86
N GLY A 191 7.98 -24.96 9.54
CA GLY A 191 6.99 -24.07 10.12
C GLY A 191 7.40 -22.63 9.88
N TYR A 192 6.43 -21.81 9.48
CA TYR A 192 6.61 -20.39 9.23
C TYR A 192 5.47 -19.62 9.88
N ALA A 193 5.80 -18.57 10.61
CA ALA A 193 4.84 -17.61 11.12
C ALA A 193 5.36 -16.21 10.84
N ALA A 194 4.52 -15.29 10.37
CA ALA A 194 4.89 -13.92 10.15
C ALA A 194 3.75 -12.96 10.45
N LEU A 195 4.13 -11.79 10.97
CA LEU A 195 3.30 -10.63 11.25
C LEU A 195 3.91 -9.42 10.55
N ASN A 196 3.09 -8.67 9.83
CA ASN A 196 3.48 -7.43 9.17
C ASN A 196 2.48 -6.35 9.52
N TYR A 197 2.94 -5.30 10.20
CA TYR A 197 2.14 -4.16 10.62
C TYR A 197 2.49 -2.93 9.79
N ARG A 198 1.46 -2.24 9.26
CA ARG A 198 1.56 -0.97 8.54
C ARG A 198 0.91 0.14 9.36
N GLY A 199 1.72 0.93 10.06
CA GLY A 199 1.26 2.04 10.88
C GLY A 199 1.36 3.39 10.17
N GLY A 200 0.87 4.44 10.84
CA GLY A 200 0.98 5.82 10.34
C GLY A 200 2.41 6.35 10.38
N TYR A 201 3.22 5.86 11.33
CA TYR A 201 4.61 6.29 11.56
C TYR A 201 5.66 5.37 10.90
N GLY A 202 5.24 4.26 10.28
CA GLY A 202 6.14 3.26 9.73
C GLY A 202 5.57 1.85 9.75
N ASN A 203 6.34 0.91 9.23
CA ASN A 203 6.03 -0.51 9.15
C ASN A 203 6.93 -1.31 10.08
N ALA A 204 6.39 -2.38 10.64
CA ALA A 204 7.14 -3.35 11.43
C ALA A 204 6.80 -4.77 10.98
N ASN A 205 7.79 -5.64 10.91
CA ASN A 205 7.59 -7.04 10.56
C ASN A 205 8.36 -7.95 11.51
N VAL A 206 7.72 -9.05 11.90
CA VAL A 206 8.32 -10.10 12.72
C VAL A 206 7.95 -11.44 12.11
N GLY A 207 8.93 -12.32 11.95
CA GLY A 207 8.74 -13.65 11.41
C GLY A 207 9.52 -14.68 12.20
N TYR A 208 9.03 -15.89 12.19
CA TYR A 208 9.69 -17.06 12.74
C TYR A 208 9.65 -18.16 11.70
N SER A 209 10.81 -18.72 11.37
CA SER A 209 10.91 -19.89 10.51
C SER A 209 11.65 -20.99 11.26
N ARG A 210 11.14 -22.20 11.10
CA ARG A 210 11.73 -23.42 11.60
C ARG A 210 11.77 -24.42 10.47
N SER A 211 12.95 -24.94 10.19
CA SER A 211 13.20 -26.11 9.36
C SER A 211 14.09 -27.06 10.16
N ASP A 212 14.13 -28.34 9.82
CA ASP A 212 15.03 -29.26 10.53
C ASP A 212 16.49 -28.75 10.47
N GLY A 213 17.15 -28.71 11.62
CA GLY A 213 18.48 -28.12 11.81
C GLY A 213 18.58 -26.59 11.81
N MET A 214 17.53 -25.83 11.46
CA MET A 214 17.59 -24.36 11.36
C MET A 214 16.38 -23.66 11.99
N LYS A 215 16.65 -22.74 12.92
CA LYS A 215 15.64 -21.87 13.53
C LYS A 215 16.05 -20.42 13.32
N GLN A 216 15.17 -19.62 12.75
CA GLN A 216 15.46 -18.24 12.41
C GLN A 216 14.31 -17.34 12.87
N VAL A 217 14.68 -16.21 13.45
CA VAL A 217 13.76 -15.12 13.77
C VAL A 217 14.10 -13.96 12.85
N TYR A 218 13.10 -13.46 12.13
CA TYR A 218 13.19 -12.29 11.27
C TYR A 218 12.52 -11.14 12.02
N TYR A 219 13.17 -9.99 12.05
CA TYR A 219 12.58 -8.77 12.56
C TYR A 219 13.04 -7.61 11.67
N GLY A 220 12.17 -6.66 11.44
CA GLY A 220 12.44 -5.51 10.60
C GLY A 220 11.52 -4.35 10.94
N ALA A 221 12.04 -3.15 10.76
CA ALA A 221 11.27 -1.92 10.79
C ALA A 221 11.68 -1.09 9.57
N SER A 222 10.70 -0.46 8.93
CA SER A 222 10.92 0.40 7.78
C SER A 222 9.97 1.59 7.84
N GLY A 223 10.42 2.76 7.41
CA GLY A 223 9.61 3.96 7.47
C GLY A 223 10.20 5.06 6.60
N GLY A 224 9.43 6.12 6.44
CA GLY A 224 9.80 7.33 5.74
C GLY A 224 9.86 8.52 6.69
N VAL A 225 10.77 9.45 6.42
CA VAL A 225 10.86 10.73 7.13
C VAL A 225 10.83 11.83 6.09
N LEU A 226 9.89 12.75 6.21
CA LEU A 226 9.79 13.93 5.35
C LEU A 226 10.03 15.19 6.17
N ALA A 227 11.12 15.89 5.86
CA ALA A 227 11.37 17.24 6.36
C ALA A 227 10.74 18.27 5.40
N HIS A 228 9.90 19.15 5.93
CA HIS A 228 9.22 20.21 5.19
C HIS A 228 9.21 21.51 5.99
N ALA A 229 8.71 22.58 5.37
CA ALA A 229 8.67 23.92 5.99
C ALA A 229 7.97 23.98 7.36
N ASP A 230 7.03 23.06 7.62
CA ASP A 230 6.25 23.00 8.87
C ASP A 230 6.77 21.93 9.86
N GLY A 231 7.95 21.34 9.62
CA GLY A 231 8.61 20.41 10.53
C GLY A 231 8.96 19.06 9.90
N VAL A 232 8.91 18.00 10.70
CA VAL A 232 9.26 16.64 10.30
C VAL A 232 8.07 15.72 10.51
N THR A 233 7.67 15.00 9.47
CA THR A 233 6.56 14.04 9.51
C THR A 233 7.08 12.64 9.19
N PHE A 234 6.75 11.68 10.05
CA PHE A 234 7.07 10.27 9.85
C PHE A 234 5.97 9.58 9.03
N SER A 235 6.32 8.48 8.39
CA SER A 235 5.43 7.80 7.46
C SER A 235 5.85 6.36 7.22
N GLN A 236 5.02 5.63 6.49
CA GLN A 236 5.42 4.39 5.82
C GLN A 236 6.55 4.68 4.81
N PRO A 237 7.32 3.67 4.36
CA PRO A 237 8.41 3.87 3.38
C PRO A 237 7.95 4.66 2.15
N LEU A 238 8.70 5.71 1.82
CA LEU A 238 8.36 6.63 0.73
C LEU A 238 8.64 5.99 -0.63
N ASN A 239 7.76 6.22 -1.60
CA ASN A 239 8.01 5.95 -3.02
C ASN A 239 8.47 7.24 -3.72
N SER A 240 8.67 7.20 -5.04
CA SER A 240 9.20 8.32 -5.84
C SER A 240 8.42 9.61 -5.62
N THR A 241 7.09 9.53 -5.62
CA THR A 241 6.19 10.68 -5.55
C THR A 241 5.29 10.56 -4.35
N VAL A 242 5.22 11.63 -3.55
CA VAL A 242 4.60 11.62 -2.23
C VAL A 242 3.69 12.83 -2.06
N VAL A 243 2.66 12.66 -1.24
CA VAL A 243 1.74 13.75 -0.89
C VAL A 243 1.82 14.01 0.60
N LEU A 244 2.15 15.25 0.97
CA LEU A 244 2.14 15.76 2.33
C LEU A 244 0.74 16.30 2.65
N VAL A 245 0.01 15.60 3.50
CA VAL A 245 -1.23 16.11 4.11
C VAL A 245 -0.88 17.12 5.18
N LYS A 246 -1.47 18.30 5.08
CA LYS A 246 -1.39 19.36 6.09
C LYS A 246 -2.81 19.66 6.57
N ALA A 247 -3.14 19.22 7.77
CA ALA A 247 -4.43 19.45 8.42
C ALA A 247 -4.22 19.86 9.89
N PRO A 248 -3.64 21.05 10.17
CA PRO A 248 -3.25 21.42 11.53
C PRO A 248 -4.43 21.38 12.51
N GLY A 249 -4.27 20.62 13.60
CA GLY A 249 -5.34 20.44 14.61
C GLY A 249 -6.24 19.21 14.39
N ALA A 250 -6.11 18.50 13.26
CA ALA A 250 -6.83 17.26 12.98
C ALA A 250 -5.89 16.05 13.17
N GLY A 251 -5.67 15.64 14.42
CA GLY A 251 -4.83 14.49 14.78
C GLY A 251 -5.56 13.15 14.73
N ASP A 252 -4.82 12.07 14.45
CA ASP A 252 -5.32 10.68 14.36
C ASP A 252 -6.45 10.45 13.31
N VAL A 253 -6.47 11.30 12.27
CA VAL A 253 -7.47 11.23 11.20
C VAL A 253 -6.99 10.29 10.11
N LYS A 254 -7.82 9.33 9.76
CA LYS A 254 -7.53 8.37 8.70
C LYS A 254 -7.61 9.04 7.34
N VAL A 255 -6.68 8.66 6.45
CA VAL A 255 -6.76 9.03 5.03
C VAL A 255 -7.50 7.93 4.27
N GLU A 256 -8.52 8.30 3.49
CA GLU A 256 -9.29 7.33 2.70
C GLU A 256 -8.40 6.60 1.68
N ASN A 257 -8.72 5.33 1.42
CA ASN A 257 -8.00 4.45 0.49
C ASN A 257 -6.51 4.23 0.83
N GLN A 258 -6.09 4.57 2.05
CA GLN A 258 -4.69 4.49 2.48
C GLN A 258 -4.57 3.66 3.77
N THR A 259 -4.35 2.34 3.62
CA THR A 259 -4.23 1.43 4.77
C THR A 259 -3.12 1.85 5.73
N GLY A 260 -3.49 2.07 6.99
CA GLY A 260 -2.61 2.41 8.09
C GLY A 260 -2.16 3.87 8.11
N VAL A 261 -2.54 4.70 7.14
CA VAL A 261 -2.12 6.11 7.07
C VAL A 261 -3.08 6.98 7.87
N ARG A 262 -2.55 7.61 8.92
CA ARG A 262 -3.28 8.55 9.77
C ARG A 262 -2.43 9.80 10.01
N THR A 263 -3.09 10.93 10.26
CA THR A 263 -2.40 12.16 10.66
C THR A 263 -1.72 12.00 12.01
N ASP A 264 -0.53 12.58 12.13
CA ASP A 264 0.20 12.68 13.39
C ASP A 264 -0.54 13.59 14.37
N TRP A 265 0.00 13.70 15.59
CA TRP A 265 -0.55 14.56 16.64
C TRP A 265 -0.61 16.06 16.27
N ARG A 266 0.11 16.51 15.25
CA ARG A 266 0.06 17.88 14.71
C ARG A 266 -0.95 18.04 13.59
N GLY A 267 -1.47 16.94 13.04
CA GLY A 267 -2.36 16.93 11.89
C GLY A 267 -1.65 16.79 10.54
N TYR A 268 -0.44 16.20 10.51
CA TYR A 268 0.32 15.95 9.28
C TYR A 268 0.41 14.47 8.97
N ALA A 269 0.30 14.09 7.69
CA ALA A 269 0.57 12.73 7.23
C ALA A 269 1.35 12.78 5.92
N VAL A 270 2.07 11.70 5.59
CA VAL A 270 2.65 11.53 4.27
C VAL A 270 2.06 10.29 3.63
N LEU A 271 1.48 10.45 2.45
CA LEU A 271 1.03 9.34 1.63
C LEU A 271 2.24 8.78 0.89
N PRO A 272 2.57 7.50 1.07
CA PRO A 272 3.78 6.90 0.50
C PRO A 272 3.68 6.68 -1.01
N TYR A 273 2.48 6.75 -1.61
CA TYR A 273 2.27 6.58 -3.04
C TYR A 273 1.27 7.59 -3.60
N ALA A 274 1.63 8.18 -4.73
CA ALA A 274 0.75 8.96 -5.59
C ALA A 274 1.09 8.68 -7.06
N SER A 275 0.08 8.75 -7.94
CA SER A 275 0.27 8.58 -9.38
C SER A 275 0.82 9.84 -10.01
N ASP A 276 1.93 9.70 -10.72
CA ASP A 276 2.57 10.81 -11.46
C ASP A 276 1.68 11.29 -12.60
N TYR A 277 1.69 12.61 -12.83
CA TYR A 277 0.99 13.28 -13.94
C TYR A 277 -0.52 12.98 -14.01
N ARG A 278 -1.10 12.59 -12.87
CA ARG A 278 -2.53 12.26 -12.73
C ARG A 278 -3.10 12.96 -11.51
N GLU A 279 -4.40 13.18 -11.55
CA GLU A 279 -5.14 13.66 -10.39
C GLU A 279 -5.19 12.58 -9.31
N ASN A 280 -4.76 12.95 -8.11
CA ASN A 280 -4.81 12.11 -6.93
C ASN A 280 -5.81 12.76 -5.95
N ARG A 281 -6.92 12.05 -5.70
CA ARG A 281 -7.91 12.45 -4.70
C ARG A 281 -7.41 12.08 -3.31
N ILE A 282 -7.16 13.08 -2.47
CA ILE A 282 -6.76 12.94 -1.08
C ILE A 282 -7.97 13.30 -0.22
N ALA A 283 -8.46 12.36 0.57
CA ALA A 283 -9.62 12.59 1.42
C ALA A 283 -9.34 12.14 2.85
N LEU A 284 -9.80 12.94 3.80
CA LEU A 284 -9.77 12.62 5.22
C LEU A 284 -11.10 11.99 5.61
N ASP A 285 -11.05 10.85 6.30
CA ASP A 285 -12.24 10.15 6.77
C ASP A 285 -12.86 10.92 7.93
N THR A 286 -13.99 11.58 7.67
CA THR A 286 -14.68 12.42 8.63
C THR A 286 -15.24 11.65 9.82
N ASN A 287 -15.38 10.31 9.72
CA ASN A 287 -15.80 9.48 10.85
C ASN A 287 -14.69 9.32 11.91
N THR A 288 -13.44 9.60 11.53
CA THR A 288 -12.28 9.54 12.41
C THR A 288 -11.85 10.90 12.94
N LEU A 289 -12.57 11.97 12.58
CA LEU A 289 -12.36 13.28 13.18
C LEU A 289 -12.78 13.27 14.65
N ALA A 290 -12.08 14.06 15.46
CA ALA A 290 -12.55 14.34 16.81
C ALA A 290 -13.87 15.11 16.77
N ASP A 291 -14.71 14.92 17.80
CA ASP A 291 -16.06 15.52 17.87
C ASP A 291 -16.04 17.05 17.75
N ASN A 292 -14.97 17.67 18.23
CA ASN A 292 -14.72 19.12 18.19
C ASN A 292 -13.90 19.58 16.97
N VAL A 293 -13.76 18.76 15.93
CA VAL A 293 -13.02 19.13 14.72
C VAL A 293 -13.91 18.95 13.51
N ASP A 294 -13.96 19.98 12.67
CA ASP A 294 -14.67 19.94 11.40
C ASP A 294 -13.77 20.32 10.23
N LEU A 295 -14.15 19.95 9.01
CA LEU A 295 -13.44 20.30 7.78
C LEU A 295 -14.41 20.99 6.82
N GLN A 296 -14.03 22.15 6.28
CA GLN A 296 -14.80 22.78 5.20
C GLN A 296 -14.78 21.90 3.94
N ASP A 297 -13.58 21.49 3.55
CA ASP A 297 -13.34 20.56 2.45
C ASP A 297 -12.64 19.34 3.03
N ALA A 298 -13.31 18.19 3.04
CA ALA A 298 -12.71 16.92 3.46
C ALA A 298 -11.92 16.23 2.33
N VAL A 299 -11.92 16.82 1.13
CA VAL A 299 -11.31 16.27 -0.09
C VAL A 299 -10.46 17.35 -0.76
N ALA A 300 -9.22 17.00 -1.11
CA ALA A 300 -8.32 17.82 -1.89
C ALA A 300 -7.76 17.01 -3.06
N ASN A 301 -7.59 17.64 -4.23
CA ASN A 301 -7.03 17.00 -5.41
C ASN A 301 -5.66 17.59 -5.74
N VAL A 302 -4.69 16.73 -6.04
CA VAL A 302 -3.32 17.14 -6.39
C VAL A 302 -2.83 16.43 -7.65
N VAL A 303 -2.01 17.10 -8.45
CA VAL A 303 -1.42 16.56 -9.69
C VAL A 303 0.12 16.67 -9.60
N PRO A 304 0.81 15.66 -9.04
CA PRO A 304 2.26 15.71 -8.88
C PRO A 304 3.00 15.35 -10.17
N THR A 305 4.18 15.94 -10.38
CA THR A 305 5.17 15.43 -11.35
C THR A 305 5.96 14.28 -10.73
N HIS A 306 6.68 13.51 -11.55
CA HIS A 306 7.55 12.44 -11.05
C HIS A 306 8.56 12.98 -10.03
N GLY A 307 8.65 12.35 -8.86
CA GLY A 307 9.58 12.77 -7.81
C GLY A 307 9.08 13.94 -6.93
N ALA A 308 7.88 14.46 -7.17
CA ALA A 308 7.39 15.63 -6.45
C ALA A 308 6.91 15.30 -5.04
N VAL A 309 7.09 16.28 -4.15
CA VAL A 309 6.45 16.35 -2.83
C VAL A 309 5.38 17.42 -2.92
N VAL A 310 4.11 17.03 -3.05
CA VAL A 310 3.00 17.99 -3.18
C VAL A 310 2.25 18.10 -1.86
N ARG A 311 1.79 19.30 -1.49
CA ARG A 311 0.96 19.52 -0.30
C ARG A 311 -0.52 19.38 -0.64
N ALA A 312 -1.23 18.57 0.14
CA ALA A 312 -2.69 18.58 0.21
C ALA A 312 -3.09 19.30 1.51
N GLU A 313 -3.57 20.52 1.38
CA GLU A 313 -3.91 21.37 2.52
C GLU A 313 -5.40 21.27 2.85
N PHE A 314 -5.67 20.99 4.13
CA PHE A 314 -6.98 20.96 4.73
C PHE A 314 -7.01 22.03 5.82
N LYS A 315 -8.17 22.65 6.03
CA LYS A 315 -8.36 23.71 7.05
C LYS A 315 -9.33 23.22 8.13
N PRO A 316 -8.84 22.48 9.14
CA PRO A 316 -9.68 22.06 10.25
C PRO A 316 -10.16 23.25 11.07
N GLN A 317 -11.43 23.22 11.44
CA GLN A 317 -12.03 24.14 12.41
C GLN A 317 -12.14 23.41 13.75
N VAL A 318 -11.24 23.76 14.68
CA VAL A 318 -11.17 23.15 16.02
C VAL A 318 -12.00 23.96 17.01
N GLY A 319 -13.05 23.38 17.56
CA GLY A 319 -13.98 24.01 18.48
C GLY A 319 -15.36 23.34 18.46
N VAL A 320 -16.32 23.94 19.14
CA VAL A 320 -17.68 23.37 19.21
C VAL A 320 -18.38 23.52 17.87
N LYS A 321 -19.11 22.47 17.47
CA LYS A 321 -20.05 22.47 16.35
C LYS A 321 -21.42 22.84 16.90
N MET A 322 -22.02 23.90 16.38
CA MET A 322 -23.33 24.36 16.84
C MET A 322 -24.31 24.58 15.69
N LEU A 323 -25.58 24.28 15.97
CA LEU A 323 -26.72 24.68 15.14
C LEU A 323 -27.46 25.81 15.86
N LEU A 324 -27.27 27.03 15.38
CA LEU A 324 -27.80 28.24 15.98
C LEU A 324 -29.10 28.66 15.27
N THR A 325 -30.19 28.81 16.01
CA THR A 325 -31.44 29.38 15.49
C THR A 325 -31.50 30.87 15.81
N LEU A 326 -31.41 31.71 14.78
CA LEU A 326 -31.41 33.16 14.89
C LEU A 326 -32.80 33.75 14.64
N THR A 327 -33.27 34.57 15.58
CA THR A 327 -34.53 35.30 15.46
C THR A 327 -34.31 36.80 15.60
N HIS A 328 -34.93 37.60 14.74
CA HIS A 328 -34.91 39.05 14.76
C HIS A 328 -36.35 39.59 14.72
N ASN A 329 -36.72 40.44 15.68
CA ASN A 329 -38.09 40.98 15.82
C ASN A 329 -39.20 39.90 15.81
N GLY A 330 -38.95 38.75 16.46
CA GLY A 330 -39.90 37.64 16.55
C GLY A 330 -40.05 36.81 15.27
N LYS A 331 -39.26 37.09 14.22
CA LYS A 331 -39.21 36.31 12.98
C LYS A 331 -37.83 35.66 12.81
N PRO A 332 -37.74 34.50 12.14
CA PRO A 332 -36.44 33.93 11.78
C PRO A 332 -35.63 34.88 10.90
N VAL A 333 -34.30 34.88 11.07
CA VAL A 333 -33.40 35.59 10.16
C VAL A 333 -33.59 35.04 8.73
N PRO A 334 -33.58 35.89 7.69
CA PRO A 334 -33.84 35.45 6.32
C PRO A 334 -32.85 34.39 5.82
N PHE A 335 -33.35 33.48 4.98
CA PHE A 335 -32.53 32.54 4.22
C PHE A 335 -31.47 33.28 3.40
N GLY A 336 -30.24 32.74 3.37
CA GLY A 336 -29.13 33.33 2.63
C GLY A 336 -28.39 34.43 3.38
N ALA A 337 -28.80 34.80 4.60
CA ALA A 337 -28.03 35.70 5.44
C ALA A 337 -26.65 35.10 5.77
N VAL A 338 -25.61 35.90 5.65
CA VAL A 338 -24.24 35.49 5.99
C VAL A 338 -24.01 35.76 7.47
N VAL A 339 -23.60 34.72 8.20
CA VAL A 339 -23.27 34.79 9.63
C VAL A 339 -21.77 34.67 9.79
N THR A 340 -21.16 35.67 10.42
CA THR A 340 -19.73 35.69 10.72
C THR A 340 -19.52 35.69 12.23
N ALA A 341 -18.66 34.80 12.73
CA ALA A 341 -18.23 34.82 14.13
C ALA A 341 -17.28 36.00 14.38
N GLU A 342 -17.50 36.75 15.45
CA GLU A 342 -16.65 37.90 15.78
C GLU A 342 -15.24 37.42 16.19
N GLY A 343 -14.21 37.97 15.55
CA GLY A 343 -12.81 37.65 15.86
C GLY A 343 -12.32 36.28 15.36
N LEU A 344 -13.15 35.54 14.62
CA LEU A 344 -12.78 34.23 14.06
C LEU A 344 -13.04 34.21 12.55
N PRO A 345 -12.19 33.52 11.76
CA PRO A 345 -12.41 33.35 10.32
C PRO A 345 -13.47 32.26 10.02
N VAL A 346 -14.58 32.28 10.76
CA VAL A 346 -15.70 31.34 10.63
C VAL A 346 -16.90 32.09 10.08
N SER A 347 -17.36 31.66 8.92
CA SER A 347 -18.56 32.19 8.26
C SER A 347 -19.45 31.06 7.76
N SER A 348 -20.76 31.25 7.84
CA SER A 348 -21.75 30.28 7.34
C SER A 348 -22.99 31.02 6.86
N ILE A 349 -23.97 30.27 6.35
CA ILE A 349 -25.17 30.81 5.71
C ILE A 349 -26.40 30.32 6.48
N VAL A 350 -27.35 31.22 6.71
CA VAL A 350 -28.64 30.89 7.30
C VAL A 350 -29.50 30.10 6.31
N ALA A 351 -29.95 28.93 6.74
CA ALA A 351 -30.86 28.04 6.04
C ALA A 351 -32.33 28.33 6.45
N ASP A 352 -33.21 27.35 6.26
CA ASP A 352 -34.60 27.45 6.67
C ASP A 352 -34.75 27.60 8.20
N GLY A 353 -35.86 28.22 8.62
CA GLY A 353 -36.15 28.41 10.05
C GLY A 353 -35.18 29.33 10.80
N GLY A 354 -34.31 30.07 10.10
CA GLY A 354 -33.29 30.92 10.73
C GLY A 354 -32.11 30.13 11.30
N GLN A 355 -31.92 28.88 10.87
CA GLN A 355 -30.86 28.02 11.36
C GLN A 355 -29.53 28.26 10.66
N VAL A 356 -28.42 28.24 11.39
CA VAL A 356 -27.07 28.32 10.84
C VAL A 356 -26.16 27.32 11.55
N TYR A 357 -25.40 26.56 10.76
CA TYR A 357 -24.37 25.66 11.26
C TYR A 357 -23.03 26.40 11.34
N LEU A 358 -22.39 26.35 12.51
CA LEU A 358 -21.07 26.94 12.74
C LEU A 358 -20.16 25.90 13.42
N SER A 359 -18.95 25.73 12.91
CA SER A 359 -17.93 24.87 13.50
C SER A 359 -16.71 25.67 13.95
N GLY A 360 -15.86 25.06 14.80
CA GLY A 360 -14.70 25.76 15.35
C GLY A 360 -15.04 26.88 16.34
N MET A 361 -16.21 26.83 16.98
CA MET A 361 -16.69 27.93 17.81
C MET A 361 -16.23 27.80 19.27
N PRO A 362 -15.92 28.91 19.96
CA PRO A 362 -15.70 28.90 21.40
C PRO A 362 -17.03 28.66 22.15
N LEU A 363 -16.97 28.46 23.46
CA LEU A 363 -18.17 28.27 24.29
C LEU A 363 -19.01 29.54 24.43
N VAL A 364 -18.38 30.72 24.33
CA VAL A 364 -19.04 32.02 24.46
C VAL A 364 -18.51 32.94 23.38
N GLY A 365 -19.40 33.67 22.72
CA GLY A 365 -19.00 34.62 21.69
C GLY A 365 -20.18 35.36 21.08
N LYS A 366 -19.88 36.10 20.02
CA LYS A 366 -20.87 36.85 19.24
C LYS A 366 -20.85 36.43 17.79
N VAL A 367 -22.01 36.50 17.16
CA VAL A 367 -22.14 36.34 15.71
C VAL A 367 -22.85 37.54 15.13
N LEU A 368 -22.37 38.00 13.98
CA LEU A 368 -22.98 39.03 13.16
C LEU A 368 -23.68 38.35 11.99
N ALA A 369 -24.99 38.52 11.87
CA ALA A 369 -25.76 38.09 10.70
C ALA A 369 -26.04 39.30 9.80
N LYS A 370 -25.74 39.19 8.51
CA LYS A 370 -25.96 40.25 7.51
C LYS A 370 -26.67 39.68 6.27
N TRP A 371 -27.77 40.32 5.86
CA TRP A 371 -28.55 39.94 4.67
C TRP A 371 -28.75 41.10 3.68
N GLY A 372 -28.22 42.28 3.97
CA GLY A 372 -28.18 43.42 3.05
C GLY A 372 -27.35 44.57 3.60
N ASP A 373 -27.27 45.66 2.83
CA ASP A 373 -26.49 46.86 3.19
C ASP A 373 -27.34 48.00 3.79
N GLY A 374 -28.66 47.81 3.84
CA GLY A 374 -29.59 48.82 4.37
C GLY A 374 -29.64 48.88 5.91
N PRO A 375 -30.21 49.96 6.48
CA PRO A 375 -30.50 50.03 7.91
C PRO A 375 -31.39 48.86 8.35
N GLY A 376 -30.96 48.11 9.37
CA GLY A 376 -31.69 46.93 9.86
C GLY A 376 -31.55 45.67 8.98
N ALA A 377 -30.62 45.66 8.02
CA ALA A 377 -30.30 44.47 7.22
C ALA A 377 -29.17 43.60 7.81
N SER A 378 -28.89 43.80 9.10
CA SER A 378 -27.95 43.03 9.90
C SER A 378 -28.39 42.99 11.36
N CYS A 379 -27.97 41.97 12.10
CA CYS A 379 -28.19 41.87 13.54
C CYS A 379 -27.02 41.15 14.23
N VAL A 380 -26.85 41.39 15.53
CA VAL A 380 -25.82 40.73 16.35
C VAL A 380 -26.50 39.85 17.40
N ALA A 381 -26.01 38.62 17.55
CA ALA A 381 -26.45 37.69 18.57
C ALA A 381 -25.28 37.23 19.45
N ASP A 382 -25.47 37.34 20.76
CA ASP A 382 -24.59 36.72 21.75
C ASP A 382 -25.03 35.27 21.98
N TYR A 383 -24.07 34.35 22.15
CA TYR A 383 -24.35 32.97 22.52
C TYR A 383 -23.48 32.51 23.69
N ARG A 384 -24.01 31.56 24.46
CA ARG A 384 -23.30 30.90 25.57
C ARG A 384 -23.70 29.43 25.63
N LEU A 385 -22.73 28.57 25.41
CA LEU A 385 -22.83 27.12 25.52
C LEU A 385 -22.30 26.66 26.89
N GLY A 386 -22.85 25.58 27.41
CA GLY A 386 -22.33 24.93 28.63
C GLY A 386 -21.06 24.14 28.33
N GLU A 387 -20.25 23.84 29.36
CA GLU A 387 -19.02 23.06 29.18
C GLU A 387 -19.28 21.65 28.61
N GLU A 388 -20.46 21.08 28.86
CA GLU A 388 -20.88 19.79 28.31
C GLU A 388 -20.92 19.77 26.77
N SER A 389 -21.13 20.92 26.13
CA SER A 389 -21.16 21.06 24.67
C SER A 389 -19.81 20.73 24.00
N GLN A 390 -18.69 20.74 24.73
CA GLN A 390 -17.40 20.32 24.18
C GLN A 390 -17.32 18.82 23.86
N LYS A 391 -18.17 18.00 24.48
CA LYS A 391 -18.20 16.54 24.31
C LYS A 391 -19.35 16.08 23.41
N GLN A 392 -20.15 17.01 22.89
CA GLN A 392 -21.25 16.71 22.00
C GLN A 392 -20.79 16.89 20.55
N MET A 393 -21.24 16.00 19.66
CA MET A 393 -20.97 16.15 18.22
C MET A 393 -21.63 17.40 17.63
N LEU A 394 -22.77 17.84 18.19
CA LEU A 394 -23.48 19.03 17.76
C LEU A 394 -24.31 19.59 18.92
N SER A 395 -24.18 20.88 19.21
CA SER A 395 -25.02 21.57 20.19
C SER A 395 -26.00 22.53 19.51
N SER A 396 -27.28 22.40 19.81
CA SER A 396 -28.31 23.29 19.27
C SER A 396 -28.67 24.38 20.28
N LEU A 397 -28.76 25.63 19.83
CA LEU A 397 -29.19 26.75 20.68
C LEU A 397 -30.00 27.79 19.90
N SER A 398 -30.84 28.56 20.59
CA SER A 398 -31.59 29.67 20.02
C SER A 398 -31.08 30.98 20.57
N ALA A 399 -30.84 31.97 19.70
CA ALA A 399 -30.40 33.30 20.10
C ALA A 399 -31.29 34.39 19.49
N LEU A 400 -31.57 35.41 20.31
CA LEU A 400 -32.28 36.61 19.87
C LEU A 400 -31.24 37.59 19.31
N CYS A 401 -31.44 37.98 18.06
CA CYS A 401 -30.56 38.86 17.33
C CYS A 401 -31.06 40.32 17.47
N ARG A 402 -30.19 41.21 17.95
CA ARG A 402 -30.50 42.62 18.19
C ARG A 402 -29.98 43.53 17.08
#